data_AF-A0A950P597-F1
#
_entry.id   AF-A0A950P597-F1
#
_cell.length_a   1.000
_cell.length_b   1.000
_cell.length_c   1.000
_cell.angle_alpha   90.00
_cell.angle_beta   90.00
_cell.angle_gamma   90.00
#
_symmetry.space_group_name_H-M   'P 1'
#
loop_
_entity.id
_entity.type
_entity.pdbx_description
1 polymer ?
#
loop_
_entity_poly.entity_id
_entity_poly.type
_entity_poly.pdbx_seq_one_letter_code
_entity_poly.pdbx_strand_id
1 'polypeptide(L)'
;MIFARLALVVGAMAVLATGADHLDEYAANGFSTVPTIGTLFLLNFIAATVVGVGLLLPWRRLAKRFADPLRALLALSGIGIAAMSLIGLWISESSSLFGFTDYGFRSTIVAAIIAESIAIAALTAYLVLSDLRLAHPHPRLRTH
;
A
#
# COMPACT_ATOMS: atom_id res chain seq x y z
N MET A 1 19.88 7.79 4.00
CA MET A 1 19.06 8.58 3.05
C MET A 1 18.57 7.76 1.86
N ILE A 2 19.43 6.93 1.24
CA ILE A 2 19.04 6.15 0.06
C ILE A 2 18.06 5.00 0.39
N PHE A 3 18.31 4.24 1.46
CA PHE A 3 17.49 3.08 1.82
C PHE A 3 16.03 3.42 2.16
N ALA A 4 15.78 4.42 3.02
CA ALA A 4 14.42 4.86 3.32
C ALA A 4 13.67 5.34 2.06
N ARG A 5 14.38 6.04 1.16
CA ARG A 5 13.76 6.51 -0.09
C ARG A 5 13.49 5.37 -1.07
N LEU A 6 14.40 4.40 -1.17
CA LEU A 6 14.18 3.19 -1.95
C LEU A 6 12.98 2.41 -1.40
N ALA A 7 12.92 2.18 -0.08
CA ALA A 7 11.80 1.53 0.58
C ALA A 7 10.47 2.25 0.32
N LEU A 8 10.46 3.59 0.37
CA LEU A 8 9.28 4.39 0.03
C LEU A 8 8.84 4.18 -1.42
N VAL A 9 9.78 4.24 -2.38
CA VAL A 9 9.46 4.10 -3.81
C VAL A 9 8.99 2.69 -4.12
N VAL A 10 9.69 1.67 -3.61
CA VAL A 10 9.30 0.27 -3.77
C VAL A 10 7.92 0.03 -3.16
N GLY A 11 7.68 0.50 -1.94
CA GLY A 11 6.39 0.38 -1.28
C GLY A 11 5.27 1.10 -2.04
N ALA A 12 5.51 2.31 -2.54
CA ALA A 12 4.54 3.05 -3.34
C ALA A 12 4.22 2.33 -4.66
N MET A 13 5.23 1.82 -5.37
CA MET A 13 5.03 1.06 -6.61
C MET A 13 4.29 -0.26 -6.34
N ALA A 14 4.57 -0.91 -5.22
CA ALA A 14 3.87 -2.13 -4.80
C ALA A 14 2.39 -1.85 -4.48
N VAL A 15 2.07 -0.76 -3.78
CA VAL A 15 0.67 -0.33 -3.56
C VAL A 15 -0.03 -0.03 -4.89
N LEU A 16 0.64 0.62 -5.85
CA LEU A 16 0.07 0.85 -7.18
C LEU A 16 -0.17 -0.47 -7.94
N ALA A 17 0.74 -1.44 -7.83
CA ALA A 17 0.57 -2.76 -8.40
C ALA A 17 -0.62 -3.51 -7.78
N THR A 18 -0.80 -3.44 -6.45
CA THR A 18 -1.99 -3.94 -5.76
C THR A 18 -3.27 -3.32 -6.33
N GLY A 19 -3.29 -2.00 -6.53
CA GLY A 19 -4.44 -1.33 -7.13
C GLY A 19 -4.72 -1.80 -8.56
N ALA A 20 -3.68 -1.94 -9.39
CA ALA A 20 -3.82 -2.42 -10.76
C ALA A 20 -4.39 -3.84 -10.83
N ASP A 21 -3.94 -4.74 -9.95
CA ASP A 21 -4.45 -6.11 -9.84
C ASP A 21 -5.93 -6.13 -9.44
N HIS A 22 -6.32 -5.31 -8.44
CA HIS A 22 -7.73 -5.18 -8.05
C HIS A 22 -8.62 -4.64 -9.18
N LEU A 23 -8.10 -3.74 -10.01
CA LEU A 23 -8.83 -3.25 -11.18
C LEU A 23 -9.00 -4.36 -12.23
N ASP A 24 -7.98 -5.18 -12.45
CA ASP A 24 -8.06 -6.33 -13.37
C ASP A 24 -9.09 -7.36 -12.89
N GLU A 25 -9.07 -7.71 -11.61
CA GLU A 25 -10.09 -8.60 -11.03
C GLU A 25 -11.51 -8.02 -11.16
N TYR A 26 -11.67 -6.72 -10.87
CA TYR A 26 -12.94 -6.00 -11.03
C TYR A 26 -13.45 -6.02 -12.48
N ALA A 27 -12.60 -5.64 -13.44
CA ALA A 27 -13.01 -5.35 -14.82
C ALA A 27 -12.95 -6.57 -15.75
N ALA A 28 -11.92 -7.40 -15.62
CA ALA A 28 -11.62 -8.49 -16.55
C ALA A 28 -12.03 -9.88 -16.02
N ASN A 29 -11.99 -10.10 -14.71
CA ASN A 29 -12.27 -11.41 -14.11
C ASN A 29 -13.67 -11.52 -13.49
N GLY A 30 -14.57 -10.59 -13.80
CA GLY A 30 -16.01 -10.68 -13.50
C GLY A 30 -16.41 -10.24 -12.09
N PHE A 31 -15.49 -9.74 -11.25
CA PHE A 31 -15.81 -9.37 -9.87
C PHE A 31 -16.76 -8.16 -9.80
N SER A 32 -16.81 -7.32 -10.84
CA SER A 32 -17.80 -6.24 -10.97
C SER A 32 -19.26 -6.72 -10.88
N THR A 33 -19.54 -7.99 -11.15
CA THR A 33 -20.89 -8.58 -11.05
C THR A 33 -21.20 -9.21 -9.70
N VAL A 34 -20.19 -9.36 -8.82
CA VAL A 34 -20.34 -9.97 -7.51
C VAL A 34 -20.81 -8.91 -6.50
N PRO A 35 -21.99 -9.07 -5.89
CA PRO A 35 -22.50 -8.10 -4.91
C PRO A 35 -21.53 -7.86 -3.76
N THR A 36 -21.35 -6.60 -3.37
CA THR A 36 -20.41 -6.14 -2.33
C THR A 36 -18.93 -6.30 -2.70
N ILE A 37 -18.49 -7.48 -3.16
CA ILE A 37 -17.09 -7.76 -3.53
C ILE A 37 -16.62 -6.87 -4.67
N GLY A 38 -17.40 -6.72 -5.75
CA GLY A 38 -17.03 -5.84 -6.85
C GLY A 38 -16.79 -4.40 -6.39
N THR A 39 -17.68 -3.88 -5.53
CA THR A 39 -17.52 -2.54 -4.97
C THR A 39 -16.25 -2.43 -4.12
N LEU A 40 -15.94 -3.44 -3.30
CA LEU A 40 -14.72 -3.44 -2.49
C LEU A 40 -13.46 -3.46 -3.34
N PHE A 41 -13.43 -4.23 -4.43
CA PHE A 41 -12.30 -4.25 -5.36
C PHE A 41 -12.10 -2.89 -6.04
N LEU A 42 -13.19 -2.24 -6.48
CA LEU A 42 -13.12 -0.89 -7.05
C LEU A 42 -12.62 0.14 -6.03
N LEU A 43 -13.12 0.09 -4.79
CA LEU A 43 -12.68 0.99 -3.72
C LEU A 43 -11.21 0.75 -3.34
N ASN A 44 -10.76 -0.50 -3.31
CA ASN A 44 -9.34 -0.83 -3.10
C ASN A 44 -8.47 -0.27 -4.22
N PHE A 45 -8.86 -0.42 -5.48
CA PHE A 45 -8.15 0.19 -6.61
C PHE A 45 -8.02 1.71 -6.45
N ILE A 46 -9.13 2.41 -6.17
CA ILE A 46 -9.13 3.87 -6.01
C ILE A 46 -8.24 4.27 -4.83
N ALA A 47 -8.41 3.64 -3.67
CA ALA A 47 -7.64 3.94 -2.47
C ALA A 47 -6.14 3.68 -2.67
N ALA A 48 -5.79 2.52 -3.23
CA ALA A 48 -4.41 2.15 -3.52
C ALA A 48 -3.77 3.13 -4.52
N THR A 49 -4.50 3.54 -5.56
CA THR A 49 -4.02 4.52 -6.54
C THR A 49 -3.75 5.87 -5.88
N VAL A 50 -4.72 6.38 -5.11
CA VAL A 50 -4.58 7.66 -4.40
C VAL A 50 -3.40 7.63 -3.43
N VAL A 51 -3.26 6.55 -2.66
CA VAL A 51 -2.18 6.39 -1.69
C VAL A 51 -0.82 6.24 -2.38
N GLY A 52 -0.72 5.38 -3.39
CA GLY A 52 0.52 5.13 -4.12
C GLY A 52 1.03 6.38 -4.85
N VAL A 53 0.16 7.08 -5.57
CA VAL A 53 0.51 8.38 -6.19
C VAL A 53 0.86 9.41 -5.11
N GLY A 54 0.08 9.45 -4.03
CA GLY A 54 0.33 10.31 -2.88
C GLY A 54 1.73 10.11 -2.30
N LEU A 55 2.20 8.87 -2.14
CA LEU A 55 3.53 8.58 -1.60
C LEU A 55 4.67 9.12 -2.49
N LEU A 56 4.45 9.16 -3.81
CA LEU A 56 5.43 9.63 -4.79
C LEU A 56 5.43 11.16 -4.97
N LEU A 57 4.41 11.86 -4.47
CA LEU A 57 4.33 13.31 -4.59
C LEU A 57 5.45 14.04 -3.82
N PRO A 58 5.96 15.17 -4.37
CA PRO A 58 7.03 15.94 -3.73
C PRO A 58 6.47 16.85 -2.63
N TRP A 59 5.86 16.29 -1.59
CA TRP A 59 5.22 17.03 -0.48
C TRP A 59 6.10 18.08 0.21
N ARG A 60 7.43 17.88 0.22
CA ARG A 60 8.37 18.90 0.73
C ARG A 60 8.37 20.20 -0.08
N ARG A 61 7.94 20.16 -1.35
CA ARG A 61 7.75 21.35 -2.19
C ARG A 61 6.35 21.93 -2.04
N LEU A 62 5.32 21.08 -1.92
CA LEU A 62 3.92 21.51 -1.86
C LEU A 62 3.47 21.98 -0.47
N ALA A 63 3.89 21.27 0.58
CA ALA A 63 3.39 21.47 1.95
C ALA A 63 4.47 21.13 2.99
N LYS A 64 5.53 21.96 3.07
CA LYS A 64 6.72 21.73 3.93
C LYS A 64 6.39 21.29 5.36
N ARG A 65 5.42 21.97 6.00
CA ARG A 65 5.04 21.72 7.40
C ARG A 65 4.38 20.35 7.62
N PHE A 66 3.67 19.85 6.61
CA PHE A 66 2.89 18.61 6.70
C PHE A 66 3.52 17.44 5.94
N ALA A 67 4.65 17.66 5.26
CA ALA A 67 5.24 16.66 4.38
C ALA A 67 5.56 15.33 5.06
N ASP A 68 6.13 15.38 6.27
CA ASP A 68 6.52 14.18 7.01
C ASP A 68 5.31 13.45 7.64
N PRO A 69 4.38 14.11 8.37
CA PRO A 69 3.19 13.42 8.89
C PRO A 69 2.27 12.91 7.76
N LEU A 70 2.14 13.63 6.65
CA LEU A 70 1.33 13.18 5.52
C LEU A 70 1.91 11.92 4.86
N ARG A 71 3.25 11.85 4.72
CA ARG A 71 3.90 10.64 4.21
C ARG A 71 3.77 9.45 5.16
N ALA A 72 3.86 9.68 6.46
CA ALA A 72 3.65 8.63 7.45
C ALA A 72 2.21 8.11 7.39
N LEU A 73 1.23 9.01 7.32
CA LEU A 73 -0.19 8.65 7.16
C LEU A 73 -0.42 7.83 5.88
N LEU A 74 0.10 8.30 4.73
CA LEU A 74 -0.01 7.59 3.47
C LEU A 74 0.66 6.20 3.52
N ALA A 75 1.81 6.07 4.19
CA ALA A 75 2.49 4.78 4.33
C ALA A 75 1.68 3.82 5.19
N LEU A 76 1.11 4.29 6.30
CA LEU A 76 0.20 3.51 7.14
C LEU A 76 -1.06 3.11 6.39
N SER A 77 -1.65 4.00 5.58
CA SER A 77 -2.78 3.69 4.72
C SER A 77 -2.42 2.60 3.70
N GLY A 78 -1.25 2.68 3.07
CA GLY A 78 -0.78 1.66 2.12
C GLY A 78 -0.60 0.28 2.77
N ILE A 79 -0.04 0.24 3.98
CA ILE A 79 0.05 -0.99 4.79
C ILE A 79 -1.34 -1.52 5.12
N GLY A 80 -2.26 -0.64 5.55
CA GLY A 80 -3.62 -1.02 5.90
C GLY A 80 -4.40 -1.61 4.72
N ILE A 81 -4.30 -1.01 3.53
CA ILE A 81 -4.93 -1.52 2.31
C ILE A 81 -4.40 -2.92 1.98
N ALA A 82 -3.07 -3.09 1.93
CA ALA A 82 -2.46 -4.37 1.61
C ALA A 82 -2.79 -5.46 2.65
N ALA A 83 -2.72 -5.13 3.94
CA ALA A 83 -3.01 -6.08 5.01
C ALA A 83 -4.49 -6.51 5.01
N MET A 84 -5.41 -5.57 4.85
CA MET A 84 -6.85 -5.89 4.81
C MET A 84 -7.23 -6.67 3.56
N SER A 85 -6.55 -6.44 2.44
CA SER A 85 -6.72 -7.24 1.22
C SER A 85 -6.30 -8.71 1.45
N LEU A 86 -5.09 -8.94 1.97
CA LEU A 86 -4.61 -10.29 2.33
C LEU A 86 -5.52 -10.99 3.34
N ILE A 87 -6.01 -10.25 4.35
CA ILE A 87 -6.98 -10.78 5.32
C ILE A 87 -8.30 -11.14 4.62
N GLY A 88 -8.78 -10.29 3.71
CA GLY A 88 -9.98 -10.54 2.92
C GLY A 88 -9.86 -11.81 2.08
N LEU A 89 -8.72 -12.00 1.41
CA LEU A 89 -8.40 -13.22 0.66
C LEU A 89 -8.38 -14.45 1.57
N TRP A 90 -7.71 -14.37 2.72
CA TRP A 90 -7.67 -15.49 3.66
C TRP A 90 -9.07 -15.89 4.20
N ILE A 91 -9.93 -14.90 4.46
CA ILE A 91 -11.32 -15.15 4.88
C ILE A 91 -12.12 -15.76 3.72
N SER A 92 -11.99 -15.24 2.49
CA SER A 92 -12.73 -15.75 1.34
C SER A 92 -12.35 -17.19 1.00
N GLU A 93 -11.08 -17.60 1.16
CA GLU A 93 -10.63 -18.98 0.96
C GLU A 93 -11.10 -19.93 2.08
N SER A 94 -11.15 -19.46 3.33
CA SER A 94 -11.42 -20.33 4.49
C SER A 94 -12.89 -20.58 4.79
N SER A 95 -13.77 -19.60 4.51
CA SER A 95 -15.17 -19.66 4.97
C SER A 95 -16.19 -18.94 4.10
N SER A 96 -15.75 -18.25 3.05
CA SER A 96 -16.49 -17.25 2.28
C SER A 96 -16.52 -15.86 2.93
N LEU A 97 -16.41 -14.84 2.07
CA LEU A 97 -16.51 -13.43 2.42
C LEU A 97 -17.73 -12.85 1.68
N PHE A 98 -18.76 -12.42 2.42
CA PHE A 98 -20.05 -11.96 1.84
C PHE A 98 -20.72 -12.98 0.90
N GLY A 99 -20.52 -14.29 1.15
CA GLY A 99 -21.04 -15.36 0.29
C GLY A 99 -20.19 -15.63 -0.96
N PHE A 100 -19.08 -14.92 -1.14
CA PHE A 100 -18.08 -15.20 -2.17
C PHE A 100 -16.97 -16.09 -1.59
N THR A 101 -16.71 -17.22 -2.24
CA THR A 101 -15.58 -18.10 -1.90
C THR A 101 -14.64 -18.11 -3.08
N ASP A 102 -13.38 -17.74 -2.85
CA ASP A 102 -12.36 -17.79 -3.90
C ASP A 102 -11.75 -19.19 -3.95
N TYR A 103 -11.51 -19.72 -5.15
CA TYR A 103 -10.99 -21.07 -5.33
C TYR A 103 -9.79 -21.06 -6.27
N GLY A 104 -8.63 -21.40 -5.70
CA GLY A 104 -7.42 -21.74 -6.44
C GLY A 104 -6.44 -20.60 -6.68
N PHE A 105 -5.16 -20.93 -6.78
CA PHE A 105 -4.07 -19.99 -7.06
C PHE A 105 -4.03 -19.63 -8.55
N ARG A 106 -4.84 -18.66 -8.96
CA ARG A 106 -4.68 -17.97 -10.24
C ARG A 106 -3.41 -17.11 -10.21
N SER A 107 -2.79 -16.90 -11.36
CA SER A 107 -1.56 -16.09 -11.46
C SER A 107 -1.74 -14.65 -10.97
N THR A 108 -2.95 -14.11 -11.08
CA THR A 108 -3.34 -12.79 -10.56
C THR A 108 -3.31 -12.76 -9.03
N ILE A 109 -3.91 -13.74 -8.35
CA ILE A 109 -3.87 -13.86 -6.88
C ILE A 109 -2.42 -13.93 -6.37
N VAL A 110 -1.55 -14.69 -7.03
CA VAL A 110 -0.13 -14.74 -6.66
C VAL A 110 0.55 -13.38 -6.83
N ALA A 111 0.24 -12.65 -7.91
CA ALA A 111 0.76 -11.31 -8.13
C ALA A 111 0.26 -10.33 -7.04
N ALA A 112 -1.02 -10.40 -6.66
CA ALA A 112 -1.62 -9.64 -5.57
C ALA A 112 -0.88 -9.89 -4.25
N ILE A 113 -0.72 -11.17 -3.87
CA ILE A 113 -0.04 -11.55 -2.62
C ILE A 113 1.40 -11.01 -2.59
N ILE A 114 2.14 -11.14 -3.69
CA ILE A 114 3.52 -10.64 -3.78
C ILE A 114 3.53 -9.11 -3.65
N ALA A 115 2.69 -8.41 -4.41
CA ALA A 115 2.62 -6.94 -4.38
C ALA A 115 2.25 -6.42 -2.99
N GLU A 116 1.24 -7.00 -2.35
CA GLU A 116 0.78 -6.63 -1.01
C GLU A 116 1.83 -6.91 0.06
N SER A 117 2.49 -8.06 -0.02
CA SER A 117 3.59 -8.41 0.89
C SER A 117 4.76 -7.45 0.76
N ILE A 118 5.14 -7.08 -0.48
CA ILE A 118 6.19 -6.08 -0.73
C ILE A 118 5.76 -4.71 -0.20
N ALA A 119 4.50 -4.31 -0.41
CA ALA A 119 3.97 -3.04 0.09
C ALA A 119 4.09 -2.96 1.62
N ILE A 120 3.64 -4.00 2.34
CA ILE A 120 3.73 -4.07 3.80
C ILE A 120 5.18 -4.00 4.26
N ALA A 121 6.05 -4.84 3.71
CA ALA A 121 7.45 -4.92 4.12
C ALA A 121 8.21 -3.61 3.85
N ALA A 122 8.08 -3.06 2.64
CA ALA A 122 8.79 -1.86 2.23
C ALA A 122 8.29 -0.60 2.94
N LEU A 123 6.97 -0.43 3.12
CA LEU A 123 6.43 0.74 3.83
C LEU A 123 6.69 0.67 5.34
N THR A 124 6.68 -0.52 5.95
CA THR A 124 7.10 -0.71 7.34
C THR A 124 8.57 -0.36 7.51
N ALA A 125 9.44 -0.86 6.62
CA ALA A 125 10.85 -0.50 6.62
C ALA A 125 11.07 1.00 6.43
N TYR A 126 10.30 1.66 5.55
CA TYR A 126 10.33 3.11 5.38
C TYR A 126 10.00 3.85 6.69
N LEU A 127 8.95 3.46 7.40
CA LEU A 127 8.54 4.09 8.66
C LEU A 127 9.63 3.92 9.73
N VAL A 128 10.14 2.70 9.93
CA VAL A 128 11.21 2.42 10.89
C VAL A 128 12.48 3.20 10.59
N LEU A 129 12.95 3.17 9.34
CA LEU A 129 14.16 3.91 8.92
C LEU A 129 13.99 5.43 9.02
N SER A 130 12.77 5.94 8.87
CA SER A 130 12.46 7.36 8.99
C SER A 130 12.37 7.81 10.44
N ASP A 131 11.89 6.96 11.34
CA ASP A 131 11.78 7.27 12.77
C ASP A 131 13.14 7.21 13.48
N LEU A 132 13.96 6.20 13.16
CA LEU A 132 15.37 6.12 13.61
C LEU A 132 16.17 7.38 13.28
N ARG A 133 15.84 8.05 12.17
CA ARG A 133 16.44 9.33 11.77
C ARG A 133 15.99 10.49 12.66
N LEU A 134 14.72 10.54 13.08
CA LEU A 134 14.23 11.60 13.96
C LEU A 134 14.87 11.49 15.36
N ALA A 135 15.14 10.26 15.81
CA ALA A 135 15.79 9.98 17.09
C ALA A 135 17.29 10.34 17.14
N HIS A 136 17.99 10.35 15.98
CA HIS A 136 19.41 10.73 15.89
C HIS A 136 19.63 11.98 15.02
N PRO A 137 19.29 13.19 15.50
CA PRO A 137 19.68 14.42 14.83
C PRO A 137 21.22 14.55 14.86
N HIS A 138 21.85 14.79 13.70
CA HIS A 138 23.27 15.14 13.67
C HIS A 138 23.55 16.34 14.60
N PRO A 139 24.64 16.33 15.40
CA PRO A 139 25.02 17.47 16.21
C PRO A 139 25.25 18.66 15.26
N ARG A 140 24.45 19.71 15.41
CA ARG A 140 24.75 20.97 14.70
C ARG A 140 26.03 21.51 15.31
N LEU A 141 27.13 21.45 14.55
CA LEU A 141 28.31 22.25 14.84
C LEU A 141 27.88 23.72 14.81
N ARG A 142 27.66 24.30 15.99
CA ARG A 142 27.52 25.74 16.16
C ARG A 142 28.88 26.35 15.87
N THR A 143 29.07 26.84 14.65
CA THR A 143 30.14 27.79 14.37
C THR A 143 29.70 29.15 14.92
N HIS A 144 30.42 29.60 15.94
CA HIS A 144 30.34 30.94 16.51
C HIS A 144 30.76 32.01 15.49
#